data_AF-A0A920FW12-F1
#
_entry.id   AF-A0A920FW12-F1
#
_cell.length_a   1.000
_cell.length_b   1.000
_cell.length_c   1.000
_cell.angle_alpha   90.00
_cell.angle_beta   90.00
_cell.angle_gamma   90.00
#
_symmetry.space_group_name_H-M   'P 1'
#
loop_
_entity.id
_entity.type
_entity.pdbx_description
1 polymer ?
#
loop_
_entity_poly.entity_id
_entity_poly.type
_entity_poly.pdbx_seq_one_letter_code
_entity_poly.pdbx_strand_id
1 'polypeptide(L)' 'MNQLKLRNRRAKIVATLGPACETEKTIEELFLAGVDVFRLNFSHGSQEDHFKS' A
#
# COMPACT_ATOMS: atom_id res chain seq x y z
N MET A 1 24.41 -2.74 -3.45
CA MET A 1 23.38 -2.16 -2.57
C MET A 1 22.42 -1.33 -3.40
N ASN A 2 21.20 -1.81 -3.61
CA ASN A 2 20.18 -1.09 -4.37
C ASN A 2 19.74 0.13 -3.56
N GLN A 3 20.29 1.28 -3.92
CA GLN A 3 19.80 2.57 -3.45
C GLN A 3 18.36 2.71 -3.92
N LEU A 4 17.40 2.63 -2.98
CA LEU A 4 16.04 3.07 -3.19
C LEU A 4 16.12 4.52 -3.67
N LYS A 5 15.99 4.73 -4.98
CA LYS A 5 16.00 6.04 -5.62
C LYS A 5 14.85 6.82 -5.02
N LEU A 6 15.17 7.79 -4.16
CA LEU A 6 14.18 8.74 -3.67
C LEU A 6 13.54 9.38 -4.90
N ARG A 7 12.21 9.28 -5.01
CA ARG A 7 11.48 9.81 -6.16
C ARG A 7 11.74 11.31 -6.26
N ASN A 8 11.94 11.83 -7.48
CA ASN A 8 12.38 13.21 -7.73
C ASN A 8 11.26 14.27 -7.54
N ARG A 9 10.44 14.11 -6.51
CA ARG A 9 9.32 14.99 -6.17
C ARG A 9 9.38 15.36 -4.70
N ARG A 10 8.96 16.59 -4.41
CA ARG A 10 8.94 17.12 -3.03
C ARG A 10 7.72 16.61 -2.24
N ALA A 11 6.61 16.36 -2.92
CA ALA A 11 5.38 15.85 -2.33
C ALA A 11 5.36 14.31 -2.34
N LYS A 12 4.98 13.72 -1.20
CA LYS A 12 4.76 12.28 -1.08
C LYS A 12 3.34 11.93 -1.52
N ILE A 13 3.19 10.80 -2.21
CA ILE A 13 1.90 10.22 -2.58
C ILE A 13 1.51 9.21 -1.51
N VAL A 14 0.39 9.45 -0.85
CA VAL A 14 -0.18 8.58 0.18
C VAL A 14 -1.43 7.93 -0.38
N ALA A 15 -1.49 6.59 -0.41
CA ALA A 15 -2.67 5.83 -0.80
C ALA A 15 -3.28 5.12 0.42
N THR A 16 -4.61 5.03 0.50
CA THR A 16 -5.26 4.23 1.55
C THR A 16 -5.55 2.85 0.99
N LEU A 17 -5.00 1.80 1.61
CA LEU A 17 -5.33 0.43 1.26
C LEU A 17 -6.69 0.07 1.87
N GLY A 18 -7.51 -0.56 1.05
CA GLY A 18 -8.75 -1.22 1.46
C GLY A 18 -8.82 -2.61 0.84
N PRO A 19 -9.92 -3.35 1.06
CA PRO A 19 -10.04 -4.75 0.66
C PRO A 19 -9.84 -5.00 -0.85
N ALA A 20 -10.17 -4.01 -1.68
CA ALA A 20 -9.99 -4.10 -3.12
C ALA A 20 -8.51 -4.04 -3.58
N CYS A 21 -7.57 -3.71 -2.68
CA CYS A 21 -6.17 -3.48 -3.02
C CYS A 21 -5.18 -4.07 -2.01
N GLU A 22 -5.59 -5.08 -1.22
CA GLU A 22 -4.77 -5.68 -0.17
C GLU A 22 -3.86 -6.82 -0.65
N THR A 23 -3.98 -7.23 -1.92
CA THR A 23 -3.11 -8.28 -2.48
C THR A 23 -1.70 -7.76 -2.72
N GLU A 24 -0.70 -8.64 -2.53
CA GLU A 24 0.72 -8.32 -2.78
C GLU A 24 0.94 -7.74 -4.18
N LYS A 25 0.31 -8.35 -5.20
CA LYS A 25 0.39 -7.91 -6.60
C LYS A 25 -0.12 -6.47 -6.77
N THR A 26 -1.27 -6.14 -6.20
CA THR A 26 -1.83 -4.79 -6.29
C THR A 26 -0.94 -3.78 -5.57
N ILE A 27 -0.35 -4.14 -4.43
CA ILE A 27 0.59 -3.29 -3.69
C ILE A 27 1.86 -3.04 -4.52
N GLU A 28 2.39 -4.07 -5.19
CA GLU A 28 3.52 -3.94 -6.10
C GLU A 28 3.21 -2.99 -7.26
N GLU A 29 2.07 -3.17 -7.93
CA GLU A 29 1.61 -2.30 -9.02
C GLU A 29 1.49 -0.84 -8.55
N LEU A 30 0.91 -0.60 -7.37
CA LEU A 30 0.78 0.73 -6.78
C LEU A 30 2.13 1.34 -6.39
N PHE A 31 3.06 0.53 -5.89
CA PHE A 31 4.42 0.96 -5.60
C PHE A 31 5.15 1.35 -6.89
N LEU A 32 5.07 0.55 -7.94
CA LEU A 32 5.68 0.86 -9.24
C LEU A 32 5.03 2.09 -9.89
N ALA A 33 3.72 2.25 -9.75
CA ALA A 33 2.98 3.42 -10.25
C ALA A 33 3.35 4.72 -9.53
N GLY A 34 3.87 4.62 -8.30
CA GLY A 34 4.41 5.77 -7.60
C GLY A 34 3.81 6.05 -6.23
N VAL A 35 3.22 5.11 -5.49
CA VAL A 35 2.81 5.35 -4.10
C VAL A 35 4.02 5.32 -3.16
N ASP A 36 4.20 6.33 -2.31
CA ASP A 36 5.33 6.39 -1.34
C ASP A 36 4.96 5.78 0.01
N VAL A 37 3.72 5.97 0.44
CA VAL A 37 3.24 5.56 1.76
C VAL A 37 1.84 4.97 1.61
N PHE A 38 1.62 3.83 2.24
CA PHE A 38 0.31 3.22 2.35
C PHE A 38 -0.27 3.51 3.74
N ARG A 39 -1.46 4.10 3.77
CA ARG A 39 -2.29 4.21 4.96
C ARG A 39 -3.17 2.97 5.06
N LEU A 40 -3.08 2.26 6.17
CA LEU A 40 -4.00 1.17 6.50
C LEU A 40 -5.16 1.75 7.29
N ASN A 41 -6.39 1.52 6.83
CA ASN A 41 -7.58 1.96 7.56
C ASN A 41 -8.10 0.83 8.46
N PHE A 42 -7.72 0.86 9.75
CA PHE A 42 -8.14 -0.13 10.76
C PHE A 42 -9.49 0.19 11.42
N SER A 43 -10.23 1.20 10.95
CA SER A 43 -11.45 1.66 11.64
C SER A 43 -12.63 0.69 11.54
N HIS A 44 -12.67 -0.20 10.54
CA HIS A 44 -13.79 -1.13 10.29
C HIS A 44 -13.36 -2.60 10.15
N GLY A 45 -12.07 -2.91 10.34
CA GLY A 45 -11.55 -4.28 10.26
C GLY A 45 -11.40 -4.89 11.65
N SER A 46 -12.51 -5.16 12.33
CA SER A 46 -12.52 -6.03 13.50
C SER A 46 -12.16 -7.44 13.03
N GLN A 47 -10.94 -7.94 13.27
CA GLN A 47 -10.62 -9.38 13.42
C GLN A 47 -11.10 -10.44 12.39
N GLU A 48 -11.85 -10.09 11.33
CA GLU A 48 -12.70 -11.03 10.56
C GLU A 48 -12.06 -11.53 9.25
N ASP A 49 -10.94 -10.96 8.79
CA ASP A 49 -10.23 -11.45 7.59
C ASP A 49 -9.12 -12.48 7.90
N HIS A 50 -9.07 -13.03 9.12
CA HIS A 50 -8.13 -14.11 9.49
C HIS A 50 -8.53 -15.52 9.01
N PHE A 51 -9.67 -15.69 8.33
CA PHE A 51 -10.08 -16.97 7.77
C PHE A 51 -10.68 -16.81 6.37
N LYS A 52 -9.83 -16.82 5.35
CA LYS A 52 -10.21 -17.44 4.06
C LYS A 52 -9.18 -18.49 3.71
N SER A 53 -9.74 -19.68 3.47
CA SER A 53 -9.14 -21.00 3.34
C SER A 53 -8.06 -21.14 2.28
#